data_AF-A0A923ZB58-F1
#
_entry.id   AF-A0A923ZB58-F1
#
_cell.length_a   1.000
_cell.length_b   1.000
_cell.length_c   1.000
_cell.angle_alpha   90.00
_cell.angle_beta   90.00
_cell.angle_gamma   90.00
#
_symmetry.space_group_name_H-M   'P 1'
#
loop_
_entity.id
_entity.type
_entity.pdbx_description
1 polymer ?
#
loop_
_entity_poly.entity_id
_entity_poly.type
_entity_poly.pdbx_seq_one_letter_code
_entity_poly.pdbx_strand_id
1 'polypeptide(L)'
;MTLQLNARVVVSVSEGKIEIEGSELFVAEQLAQLNNVICQIVSSAARFASGESNAVEPRVQHASTQALSFGRYADLYAHRDGRLQLLKELPGSNMAHKTISAALLLSHANLLLGSDSTPLEIIRKACKDHACHDSNNFAATLKREKALFRHSGSSYITLSDAGRTLAESMADQLLAA
;
A
#
# COMPACT_ATOMS: atom_id res chain seq x y z
N MET A 1 -23.89 -38.89 21.68
CA MET A 1 -23.01 -38.87 20.50
C MET A 1 -23.32 -37.62 19.70
N THR A 2 -22.64 -36.51 19.98
CA THR A 2 -22.74 -35.30 19.16
C THR A 2 -21.94 -35.54 17.89
N LEU A 3 -22.64 -35.68 16.76
CA LEU A 3 -22.03 -35.72 15.43
C LEU A 3 -21.34 -34.37 15.22
N GLN A 4 -20.02 -34.35 15.37
CA GLN A 4 -19.20 -33.17 15.12
C GLN A 4 -19.10 -33.02 13.60
N LEU A 5 -19.96 -32.15 13.05
CA LEU A 5 -19.98 -31.79 11.63
C LEU A 5 -18.72 -30.98 11.33
N ASN A 6 -17.62 -31.68 11.04
CA ASN A 6 -16.40 -31.06 10.53
C ASN A 6 -16.60 -30.80 9.03
N ALA A 7 -16.70 -29.53 8.67
CA ALA A 7 -16.63 -29.08 7.30
C ALA A 7 -15.17 -29.07 6.85
N ARG A 8 -14.91 -29.54 5.63
CA ARG A 8 -13.57 -29.57 5.02
C ARG A 8 -13.61 -28.98 3.61
N VAL A 9 -12.69 -28.08 3.33
CA VAL A 9 -12.50 -27.42 2.05
C VAL A 9 -11.07 -27.61 1.60
N VAL A 10 -10.88 -27.89 0.31
CA VAL A 10 -9.60 -28.20 -0.31
C VAL A 10 -9.52 -27.45 -1.65
N VAL A 11 -8.52 -26.58 -1.86
CA VAL A 11 -8.46 -25.65 -3.00
C VAL A 11 -7.10 -25.66 -3.67
N SER A 12 -6.99 -26.20 -4.87
CA SER A 12 -5.72 -26.26 -5.59
C SER A 12 -5.48 -24.99 -6.52
N VAL A 13 -4.29 -24.32 -6.48
CA VAL A 13 -3.50 -23.31 -7.28
C VAL A 13 -2.38 -23.68 -8.38
N SER A 14 -1.52 -24.70 -8.27
CA SER A 14 -0.51 -25.26 -9.22
C SER A 14 -1.05 -26.46 -10.01
N GLU A 15 -1.40 -27.53 -9.29
CA GLU A 15 -2.82 -27.73 -9.05
C GLU A 15 -3.25 -26.83 -7.92
N GLY A 16 -2.52 -26.80 -6.74
CA GLY A 16 -2.10 -25.81 -5.65
C GLY A 16 -2.86 -25.58 -4.31
N LYS A 17 -2.87 -26.63 -3.53
CA LYS A 17 -3.86 -26.92 -2.51
C LYS A 17 -3.83 -26.01 -1.27
N ILE A 18 -4.99 -25.48 -0.85
CA ILE A 18 -5.32 -24.81 0.42
C ILE A 18 -6.38 -25.68 1.07
N GLU A 19 -6.09 -26.22 2.24
CA GLU A 19 -6.98 -27.13 2.94
C GLU A 19 -7.40 -26.56 4.28
N ILE A 20 -8.70 -26.51 4.54
CA ILE A 20 -9.32 -25.92 5.74
C ILE A 20 -10.33 -26.92 6.26
N GLU A 21 -10.19 -27.35 7.51
CA GLU A 21 -11.13 -28.24 8.17
C GLU A 21 -11.53 -27.66 9.53
N GLY A 22 -12.82 -27.69 9.87
CA GLY A 22 -13.32 -27.18 11.13
C GLY A 22 -14.84 -27.14 11.20
N SER A 23 -15.39 -26.35 12.13
CA SER A 23 -16.83 -26.10 12.15
C SER A 23 -17.27 -25.36 10.88
N GLU A 24 -18.51 -25.55 10.46
CA GLU A 24 -19.05 -24.88 9.27
C GLU A 24 -18.89 -23.36 9.31
N LEU A 25 -19.13 -22.76 10.47
CA LEU A 25 -18.98 -21.31 10.69
C LEU A 25 -17.52 -20.86 10.54
N PHE A 26 -16.57 -21.63 11.08
CA PHE A 26 -15.15 -21.36 10.93
C PHE A 26 -14.71 -21.48 9.47
N VAL A 27 -15.12 -22.54 8.78
CA VAL A 27 -14.78 -22.73 7.36
C VAL A 27 -15.37 -21.60 6.51
N ALA A 28 -16.60 -21.17 6.78
CA ALA A 28 -17.24 -20.05 6.06
C ALA A 28 -16.49 -18.73 6.27
N GLU A 29 -16.09 -18.41 7.50
CA GLU A 29 -15.31 -17.21 7.81
C GLU A 29 -13.92 -17.24 7.13
N GLN A 30 -13.23 -18.37 7.19
CA GLN A 30 -11.91 -18.51 6.59
C GLN A 30 -11.98 -18.46 5.06
N LEU A 31 -13.01 -19.05 4.45
CA LEU A 31 -13.23 -18.96 3.01
C LEU A 31 -13.52 -17.51 2.57
N ALA A 32 -14.31 -16.77 3.34
CA ALA A 32 -14.59 -15.36 3.09
C ALA A 32 -13.33 -14.49 3.16
N GLN A 33 -12.42 -14.81 4.08
CA GLN A 33 -11.14 -14.11 4.24
C GLN A 33 -10.13 -14.47 3.14
N LEU A 34 -10.10 -15.74 2.72
CA LEU A 34 -9.14 -16.25 1.73
C LEU A 34 -9.57 -16.00 0.28
N ASN A 35 -10.81 -15.59 0.05
CA ASN A 35 -11.36 -15.31 -1.28
C ASN A 35 -10.43 -14.40 -2.11
N ASN A 36 -9.88 -13.38 -1.46
CA ASN A 36 -8.99 -12.38 -2.08
C ASN A 36 -7.64 -12.97 -2.48
N VAL A 37 -7.12 -13.87 -1.65
CA VAL A 37 -5.83 -14.55 -1.87
C VAL A 37 -5.97 -15.58 -2.99
N ILE A 38 -7.07 -16.34 -2.99
CA ILE A 38 -7.39 -17.31 -4.05
C ILE A 38 -7.52 -16.59 -5.41
N CYS A 39 -8.23 -15.46 -5.46
CA CYS A 39 -8.38 -14.66 -6.68
C CYS A 39 -7.03 -14.15 -7.22
N GLN A 40 -6.16 -13.63 -6.34
CA GLN A 40 -4.87 -13.07 -6.74
C GLN A 40 -3.91 -14.13 -7.28
N ILE A 41 -3.94 -15.32 -6.70
CA ILE A 41 -3.09 -16.42 -7.10
C ILE A 41 -3.54 -16.98 -8.47
N VAL A 42 -4.84 -17.16 -8.69
CA VAL A 42 -5.39 -17.57 -10.00
C VAL A 42 -5.05 -16.55 -11.10
N SER A 43 -5.17 -15.25 -10.78
CA SER A 43 -4.83 -14.15 -11.71
C SER A 43 -3.37 -14.15 -12.13
N SER A 44 -2.49 -14.62 -11.24
CA SER A 44 -1.05 -14.64 -11.47
C SER A 44 -0.61 -15.87 -12.26
N ALA A 45 -1.24 -17.03 -12.03
CA ALA A 45 -0.98 -18.26 -12.78
C ALA A 45 -1.35 -18.14 -14.26
N ALA A 46 -2.46 -17.44 -14.59
CA ALA A 46 -2.90 -17.23 -15.97
C ALA A 46 -1.87 -16.46 -16.83
N ARG A 47 -1.09 -15.55 -16.22
CA ARG A 47 -0.09 -14.73 -16.93
C ARG A 47 1.16 -15.50 -17.37
N PHE A 48 1.36 -16.71 -16.88
CA PHE A 48 2.53 -17.54 -17.24
C PHE A 48 2.26 -18.57 -18.34
N ALA A 49 1.00 -18.85 -18.67
CA ALA A 49 0.64 -19.84 -19.69
C ALA A 49 0.50 -19.23 -21.10
N SER A 50 0.28 -17.91 -21.20
CA SER A 50 0.15 -17.20 -22.47
C SER A 50 1.41 -16.38 -22.71
N GLY A 51 2.36 -16.97 -23.44
CA GLY A 51 3.58 -16.28 -23.85
C GLY A 51 3.26 -15.18 -24.86
N GLU A 52 2.88 -14.00 -24.39
CA GLU A 52 2.84 -12.79 -25.22
C GLU A 52 3.41 -11.59 -24.47
N SER A 53 4.57 -11.18 -24.97
CA SER A 53 5.24 -9.94 -24.62
C SER A 53 4.55 -8.79 -25.36
N ASN A 54 3.76 -8.00 -24.63
CA ASN A 54 3.84 -6.54 -24.55
C ASN A 54 2.56 -5.93 -23.96
N ALA A 55 2.79 -4.93 -23.11
CA ALA A 55 1.94 -3.80 -22.78
C ALA A 55 0.71 -4.00 -21.86
N VAL A 56 0.55 -2.99 -20.98
CA VAL A 56 -0.68 -2.50 -20.30
C VAL A 56 -1.03 -3.11 -18.92
N GLU A 57 -1.32 -2.20 -17.97
CA GLU A 57 -2.10 -2.34 -16.71
C GLU A 57 -3.42 -3.14 -16.92
N PRO A 58 -4.21 -3.58 -15.89
CA PRO A 58 -4.31 -3.05 -14.53
C PRO A 58 -4.41 -4.09 -13.36
N ARG A 59 -4.26 -3.57 -12.12
CA ARG A 59 -5.14 -3.64 -10.90
C ARG A 59 -6.06 -4.88 -10.75
N VAL A 60 -6.34 -5.49 -9.58
CA VAL A 60 -6.96 -4.99 -8.32
C VAL A 60 -6.72 -6.06 -7.21
N GLN A 61 -6.10 -5.78 -6.05
CA GLN A 61 -6.65 -5.30 -4.77
C GLN A 61 -7.95 -6.02 -4.30
N HIS A 62 -7.87 -6.78 -3.21
CA HIS A 62 -9.01 -6.90 -2.30
C HIS A 62 -8.53 -6.92 -0.84
N ALA A 63 -8.59 -5.75 -0.23
CA ALA A 63 -8.71 -5.56 1.21
C ALA A 63 -10.07 -4.89 1.44
N SER A 64 -10.82 -5.41 2.41
CA SER A 64 -11.91 -4.78 3.16
C SER A 64 -12.61 -3.58 2.52
N THR A 65 -13.88 -3.77 2.12
CA THR A 65 -14.80 -2.66 1.83
C THR A 65 -15.27 -1.98 3.13
N GLN A 66 -14.32 -1.52 3.96
CA GLN A 66 -14.51 -0.23 4.61
C GLN A 66 -14.16 0.79 3.52
N ALA A 67 -15.00 1.79 3.31
CA ALA A 67 -14.63 2.90 2.44
C ALA A 67 -13.32 3.47 2.98
N LEU A 68 -12.22 3.18 2.28
CA LEU A 68 -10.90 3.72 2.56
C LEU A 68 -11.04 5.24 2.53
N SER A 69 -11.11 5.85 3.71
CA SER A 69 -11.42 7.25 3.87
C SER A 69 -10.23 7.92 4.53
N PHE A 70 -9.79 9.03 3.93
CA PHE A 70 -8.76 9.88 4.52
C PHE A 70 -9.29 10.71 5.70
N GLY A 71 -10.57 10.55 6.07
CA GLY A 71 -11.20 11.26 7.18
C GLY A 71 -11.04 12.78 7.02
N ARG A 72 -10.46 13.43 8.03
CA ARG A 72 -10.19 14.89 8.00
C ARG A 72 -9.19 15.34 6.93
N TYR A 73 -8.45 14.41 6.32
CA TYR A 73 -7.43 14.69 5.31
C TYR A 73 -7.92 14.53 3.86
N ALA A 74 -9.24 14.46 3.63
CA ALA A 74 -9.81 14.29 2.30
C ALA A 74 -9.44 15.43 1.32
N ASP A 75 -9.18 16.64 1.83
CA ASP A 75 -8.74 17.78 1.02
C ASP A 75 -7.23 17.79 0.75
N LEU A 76 -6.48 16.91 1.41
CA LEU A 76 -5.03 16.78 1.25
C LEU A 76 -4.65 15.61 0.36
N TYR A 77 -5.39 14.51 0.44
CA TYR A 77 -5.09 13.26 -0.26
C TYR A 77 -6.24 12.83 -1.17
N ALA A 78 -5.89 12.29 -2.34
CA ALA A 78 -6.83 11.60 -3.20
C ALA A 78 -6.35 10.18 -3.52
N HIS A 79 -7.30 9.27 -3.66
CA HIS A 79 -7.05 7.94 -4.20
C HIS A 79 -7.81 7.81 -5.52
N ARG A 80 -7.13 7.99 -6.65
CA ARG A 80 -7.72 7.89 -8.01
C ARG A 80 -6.95 6.89 -8.84
N ASP A 81 -7.66 6.03 -9.56
CA ASP A 81 -7.06 5.01 -10.44
C ASP A 81 -6.03 4.10 -9.76
N GLY A 82 -6.13 3.93 -8.44
CA GLY A 82 -5.25 3.07 -7.65
C GLY A 82 -3.98 3.75 -7.21
N ARG A 83 -3.96 5.06 -7.38
CA ARG A 83 -2.81 5.91 -7.11
C ARG A 83 -3.19 6.89 -6.02
N LEU A 84 -2.36 6.87 -4.98
CA LEU A 84 -2.38 7.87 -3.96
C LEU A 84 -1.75 9.15 -4.53
N GLN A 85 -2.45 10.27 -4.41
CA GLN A 85 -2.04 11.58 -4.88
C GLN A 85 -2.12 12.60 -3.75
N LEU A 86 -1.14 13.51 -3.72
CA LEU A 86 -1.14 14.67 -2.85
C LEU A 86 -1.74 15.87 -3.61
N LEU A 87 -2.77 16.48 -3.04
CA LEU A 87 -3.54 17.55 -3.68
C LEU A 87 -2.96 18.95 -3.42
N LYS A 88 -2.20 19.13 -2.34
CA LYS A 88 -1.54 20.40 -1.99
C LYS A 88 -0.06 20.40 -2.39
N GLU A 89 0.50 21.60 -2.53
CA GLU A 89 1.92 21.78 -2.82
C GLU A 89 2.81 21.21 -1.70
N LEU A 90 3.95 20.64 -2.10
CA LEU A 90 4.92 20.09 -1.16
C LEU A 90 5.67 21.19 -0.40
N PRO A 91 5.66 21.17 0.94
CA PRO A 91 6.49 22.07 1.73
C PRO A 91 7.98 21.72 1.57
N GLY A 92 8.84 22.73 1.56
CA GLY A 92 10.29 22.55 1.51
C GLY A 92 11.00 23.62 0.68
N SER A 93 12.16 24.08 1.17
CA SER A 93 12.97 25.11 0.54
C SER A 93 13.82 24.63 -0.64
N ASN A 94 14.00 23.32 -0.79
CA ASN A 94 14.78 22.72 -1.86
C ASN A 94 14.23 21.33 -2.24
N MET A 95 14.78 20.72 -3.31
CA MET A 95 14.30 19.43 -3.82
C MET A 95 14.44 18.28 -2.83
N ALA A 96 15.49 18.27 -2.01
CA ALA A 96 15.68 17.24 -0.99
C ALA A 96 14.61 17.36 0.10
N HIS A 97 14.35 18.57 0.60
CA HIS A 97 13.29 18.83 1.58
C HIS A 97 11.92 18.46 1.01
N LYS A 98 11.60 18.87 -0.23
CA LYS A 98 10.33 18.49 -0.88
C LYS A 98 10.20 16.97 -1.05
N THR A 99 11.29 16.27 -1.38
CA THR A 99 11.31 14.79 -1.45
C THR A 99 11.00 14.16 -0.09
N ILE A 100 11.58 14.68 0.99
CA ILE A 100 11.31 14.19 2.35
C ILE A 100 9.85 14.46 2.73
N SER A 101 9.34 15.67 2.46
CA SER A 101 7.94 16.02 2.70
C SER A 101 6.98 15.11 1.93
N ALA A 102 7.28 14.81 0.66
CA ALA A 102 6.48 13.88 -0.15
C ALA A 102 6.48 12.48 0.47
N ALA A 103 7.64 11.99 0.90
CA ALA A 103 7.76 10.69 1.54
C ALA A 103 6.97 10.62 2.85
N LEU A 104 7.06 11.64 3.71
CA LEU A 104 6.30 11.74 4.96
C LEU A 104 4.79 11.73 4.70
N LEU A 105 4.31 12.63 3.84
CA LEU A 105 2.89 12.80 3.58
C LEU A 105 2.26 11.58 2.91
N LEU A 106 2.94 10.96 1.93
CA LEU A 106 2.43 9.76 1.29
C LEU A 106 2.48 8.54 2.21
N SER A 107 3.50 8.46 3.08
CA SER A 107 3.56 7.37 4.06
C SER A 107 2.47 7.52 5.11
N HIS A 108 2.18 8.74 5.54
CA HIS A 108 1.04 9.04 6.40
C HIS A 108 -0.29 8.67 5.74
N ALA A 109 -0.50 9.04 4.48
CA ALA A 109 -1.72 8.66 3.78
C ALA A 109 -1.85 7.14 3.60
N ASN A 110 -0.77 6.40 3.34
CA ASN A 110 -0.81 4.92 3.34
C ASN A 110 -1.18 4.35 4.71
N LEU A 111 -0.69 4.95 5.80
CA LEU A 111 -1.08 4.55 7.15
C LEU A 111 -2.59 4.74 7.39
N LEU A 112 -3.17 5.85 6.94
CA LEU A 112 -4.61 6.08 7.01
C LEU A 112 -5.41 5.04 6.20
N LEU A 113 -4.81 4.50 5.14
CA LEU A 113 -5.38 3.42 4.32
C LEU A 113 -5.09 2.02 4.88
N GLY A 114 -4.48 1.92 6.07
CA GLY A 114 -4.19 0.65 6.75
C GLY A 114 -2.89 -0.05 6.30
N SER A 115 -1.99 0.66 5.61
CA SER A 115 -0.70 0.13 5.17
C SER A 115 0.48 0.84 5.85
N ASP A 116 1.28 0.07 6.59
CA ASP A 116 2.49 0.58 7.28
C ASP A 116 3.69 0.80 6.34
N SER A 117 3.60 0.34 5.10
CA SER A 117 4.70 0.32 4.15
C SER A 117 4.36 1.09 2.89
N THR A 118 5.26 2.00 2.51
CA THR A 118 5.09 2.84 1.34
C THR A 118 6.09 2.46 0.25
N PRO A 119 5.63 2.06 -0.94
CA PRO A 119 6.49 1.83 -2.08
C PRO A 119 7.21 3.13 -2.49
N LEU A 120 8.53 3.04 -2.69
CA LEU A 120 9.34 4.16 -3.18
C LEU A 120 8.90 4.66 -4.55
N GLU A 121 8.25 3.81 -5.36
CA GLU A 121 7.72 4.21 -6.67
C GLU A 121 6.59 5.23 -6.56
N ILE A 122 5.72 5.12 -5.54
CA ILE A 122 4.64 6.10 -5.30
C ILE A 122 5.26 7.45 -4.93
N ILE A 123 6.26 7.44 -4.06
CA ILE A 123 6.98 8.66 -3.65
C ILE A 123 7.71 9.27 -4.84
N ARG A 124 8.37 8.44 -5.65
CA ARG A 124 9.05 8.88 -6.87
C ARG A 124 8.09 9.53 -7.85
N LYS A 125 6.92 8.93 -8.07
CA LYS A 125 5.89 9.46 -8.95
C LYS A 125 5.40 10.82 -8.45
N ALA A 126 5.04 10.94 -7.17
CA ALA A 126 4.63 12.22 -6.62
C ALA A 126 5.74 13.28 -6.71
N CYS A 127 7.00 12.89 -6.50
CA CYS A 127 8.12 13.81 -6.70
C CYS A 127 8.24 14.28 -8.16
N LYS A 128 7.90 13.45 -9.15
CA LYS A 128 7.85 13.87 -10.56
C LYS A 128 6.69 14.84 -10.79
N ASP A 129 5.51 14.50 -10.28
CA ASP A 129 4.28 15.31 -10.42
C ASP A 129 4.45 16.70 -9.78
N HIS A 130 5.20 16.79 -8.68
CA HIS A 130 5.51 18.04 -7.95
C HIS A 130 6.87 18.66 -8.32
N ALA A 131 7.49 18.22 -9.42
CA ALA A 131 8.76 18.74 -9.93
C ALA A 131 9.92 18.78 -8.90
N CYS A 132 9.95 17.80 -7.98
CA CYS A 132 11.01 17.65 -6.97
C CYS A 132 11.79 16.34 -7.05
N HIS A 133 11.66 15.60 -8.15
CA HIS A 133 12.39 14.36 -8.36
C HIS A 133 13.83 14.59 -8.81
N ASP A 134 14.79 14.17 -7.97
CA ASP A 134 16.20 14.08 -8.31
C ASP A 134 16.59 12.60 -8.47
N SER A 135 16.76 12.12 -9.69
CA SER A 135 17.05 10.69 -9.96
C SER A 135 18.35 10.20 -9.31
N ASN A 136 19.35 11.06 -9.21
CA ASN A 136 20.67 10.69 -8.72
C ASN A 136 20.70 10.68 -7.18
N ASN A 137 19.96 11.59 -6.55
CA ASN A 137 19.97 11.74 -5.11
C ASN A 137 18.73 11.17 -4.40
N PHE A 138 17.66 10.80 -5.09
CA PHE A 138 16.38 10.39 -4.48
C PHE A 138 16.54 9.35 -3.36
N ALA A 139 17.19 8.22 -3.67
CA ALA A 139 17.39 7.16 -2.69
C ALA A 139 18.34 7.59 -1.57
N ALA A 140 19.38 8.37 -1.89
CA ALA A 140 20.33 8.86 -0.91
C ALA A 140 19.68 9.84 0.08
N THR A 141 18.85 10.76 -0.41
CA THR A 141 18.07 11.70 0.40
C THR A 141 17.23 10.97 1.44
N LEU A 142 16.45 9.97 1.03
CA LEU A 142 15.60 9.20 1.95
C LEU A 142 16.41 8.32 2.91
N LYS A 143 17.58 7.83 2.49
CA LYS A 143 18.46 7.00 3.35
C LYS A 143 19.22 7.80 4.40
N ARG A 144 19.42 9.11 4.19
CA ARG A 144 20.04 10.00 5.20
C ARG A 144 19.11 10.24 6.38
N GLU A 145 17.81 10.31 6.14
CA GLU A 145 16.78 10.57 7.16
C GLU A 145 16.38 9.31 7.96
N LYS A 146 17.37 8.63 8.55
CA LYS A 146 17.16 7.37 9.32
C LYS A 146 16.30 7.55 10.58
N ALA A 147 16.25 8.78 11.10
CA ALA A 147 15.41 9.12 12.24
C ALA A 147 13.93 9.08 11.88
N LEU A 148 13.59 9.31 10.60
CA LEU A 148 12.21 9.43 10.12
C LEU A 148 11.74 8.16 9.39
N PHE A 149 12.63 7.49 8.67
CA PHE A 149 12.29 6.35 7.81
C PHE A 149 13.09 5.10 8.15
N ARG A 150 12.39 3.96 8.16
CA ARG A 150 13.01 2.63 8.12
C ARG A 150 12.87 2.07 6.71
N HIS A 151 13.97 1.63 6.13
CA HIS A 151 13.99 1.08 4.77
C HIS A 151 13.79 -0.43 4.84
N SER A 152 12.82 -0.95 4.10
CA SER A 152 12.61 -2.39 3.92
C SER A 152 13.03 -2.78 2.50
N GLY A 153 14.26 -3.29 2.41
CA GLY A 153 14.91 -3.55 1.12
C GLY A 153 15.16 -2.28 0.31
N SER A 154 15.10 -2.40 -1.02
CA SER A 154 15.30 -1.30 -1.97
C SER A 154 14.01 -0.65 -2.47
N SER A 155 12.85 -1.16 -2.05
CA SER A 155 11.56 -0.84 -2.69
C SER A 155 10.57 -0.15 -1.77
N TYR A 156 10.74 -0.22 -0.45
CA TYR A 156 9.74 0.26 0.51
C TYR A 156 10.37 1.04 1.67
N ILE A 157 9.59 1.97 2.23
CA ILE A 157 9.90 2.65 3.48
C ILE A 157 8.72 2.55 4.44
N THR A 158 9.01 2.54 5.73
CA THR A 158 8.02 2.69 6.80
C THR A 158 8.42 3.89 7.67
N LEU A 159 7.43 4.53 8.31
CA LEU A 159 7.70 5.63 9.23
C LEU A 159 8.14 5.12 10.60
N SER A 160 9.17 5.74 11.17
CA SER A 160 9.46 5.64 12.60
C SER A 160 8.42 6.41 13.42
N ASP A 161 8.46 6.31 14.75
CA ASP A 161 7.57 7.10 15.62
C ASP A 161 7.77 8.61 15.42
N ALA A 162 9.03 9.06 15.33
CA ALA A 162 9.34 10.46 15.01
C ALA A 162 8.84 10.87 13.61
N GLY A 163 8.96 9.97 12.63
CA GLY A 163 8.43 10.17 11.28
C GLY A 163 6.91 10.29 11.25
N ARG A 164 6.19 9.48 12.04
CA ARG A 164 4.72 9.54 12.17
C ARG A 164 4.27 10.88 12.74
N THR A 165 4.84 11.29 13.87
CA THR A 165 4.52 12.58 14.50
C THR A 165 4.79 13.76 13.57
N LEU A 166 5.92 13.74 12.86
CA LEU A 166 6.27 14.79 11.92
C LEU A 166 5.32 14.82 10.70
N ALA A 167 4.98 13.66 10.15
CA ALA A 167 4.10 13.57 9.00
C ALA A 167 2.67 14.03 9.33
N GLU A 168 2.14 13.66 10.50
CA GLU A 168 0.84 14.11 10.98
C GLU A 168 0.82 15.63 11.22
N SER A 169 1.82 16.16 11.92
CA SER A 169 1.97 17.61 12.15
C SER A 169 2.03 18.40 10.82
N MET A 170 2.77 17.88 9.85
CA MET A 170 2.86 18.47 8.51
C MET A 170 1.52 18.42 7.76
N ALA A 171 0.79 17.30 7.85
CA ALA A 171 -0.54 17.18 7.25
C ALA A 171 -1.54 18.16 7.87
N ASP A 172 -1.50 18.31 9.20
CA ASP A 172 -2.36 19.25 9.93
C ASP A 172 -2.05 20.71 9.56
N GLN A 173 -0.77 21.07 9.41
CA GLN A 173 -0.38 22.41 8.95
C GLN A 173 -0.88 22.69 7.53
N LEU A 174 -0.80 21.71 6.63
CA LEU A 174 -1.28 21.86 5.26
C LEU A 174 -2.82 21.95 5.18
N LEU A 175 -3.56 21.35 6.12
CA LEU A 175 -5.01 21.55 6.18
C LEU A 175 -5.39 22.95 6.67
N ALA A 176 -4.60 23.54 7.56
CA ALA A 176 -4.85 24.87 8.12
C ALA A 176 -4.43 26.04 7.19
N ALA A 177 -3.63 25.77 6.16
CA ALA A 177 -3.13 26.73 5.18
C ALA A 177 -4.04 26.85 3.95
#